data_AF-A0A9D8DP67-F1
#
_entry.id   AF-A0A9D8DP67-F1
#
_cell.length_a   1.000
_cell.length_b   1.000
_cell.length_c   1.000
_cell.angle_alpha   90.00
_cell.angle_beta   90.00
_cell.angle_gamma   90.00
#
_symmetry.space_group_name_H-M   'P 1'
#
loop_
_entity.id
_entity.type
_entity.pdbx_description
1 polymer ?
#
loop_
_entity_poly.entity_id
_entity_poly.type
_entity_poly.pdbx_seq_one_letter_code
_entity_poly.pdbx_strand_id
1 'polypeptide(L)'
;MSVEDVRVQIRRLLEEKLGVDEATYLMDRPAGGWSDLVTWSALDARLDALEARIGSRFSEVGARFSEVGARFSEVGARFSEVGARFTKLEARMDAFDEKLVALESRLMAQIERRFRVQTAWLVVALGVFAGILKA
;
A
#
# COMPACT_ATOMS: atom_id res chain seq x y z
N MET A 1 -28.80 -21.00 44.14
CA MET A 1 -30.00 -20.13 44.10
C MET A 1 -30.92 -20.73 43.05
N SER A 2 -32.06 -21.25 43.46
CA SER A 2 -33.02 -21.89 42.56
C SER A 2 -33.74 -20.84 41.71
N VAL A 3 -34.33 -21.25 40.58
CA VAL A 3 -35.13 -20.36 39.72
C VAL A 3 -36.30 -19.74 40.50
N GLU A 4 -36.88 -20.51 41.42
CA GLU A 4 -37.91 -20.04 42.35
C GLU A 4 -37.38 -18.96 43.31
N ASP A 5 -36.16 -19.11 43.85
CA ASP A 5 -35.55 -18.08 44.71
C ASP A 5 -35.36 -16.76 43.95
N VAL A 6 -34.92 -16.83 42.70
CA VAL A 6 -34.74 -15.66 41.82
C VAL A 6 -36.09 -15.02 41.52
N ARG A 7 -37.12 -15.82 41.23
CA ARG A 7 -38.48 -15.34 40.94
C ARG A 7 -39.10 -14.62 42.13
N VAL A 8 -38.92 -15.14 43.34
CA VAL A 8 -39.37 -14.51 44.59
C VAL A 8 -38.62 -13.20 44.84
N GLN A 9 -37.31 -13.17 44.59
CA GLN A 9 -36.50 -11.97 44.76
C GLN A 9 -36.89 -10.86 43.76
N ILE A 10 -37.14 -11.23 42.49
CA ILE A 10 -37.63 -10.30 41.45
C ILE A 10 -38.99 -9.74 41.83
N ARG A 11 -39.92 -10.60 42.28
CA ARG A 11 -41.25 -10.17 42.73
C ARG A 11 -41.14 -9.14 43.85
N ARG A 12 -40.34 -9.42 44.89
CA ARG A 12 -40.14 -8.51 46.02
C ARG A 12 -39.59 -7.14 45.60
N LEU A 13 -38.64 -7.12 44.66
CA LEU A 13 -38.07 -5.89 44.12
C LEU A 13 -39.08 -5.09 43.29
N LEU A 14 -39.92 -5.76 42.52
CA LEU A 14 -40.98 -5.12 41.74
C LEU A 14 -42.05 -4.51 42.66
N GLU A 15 -42.46 -5.25 43.70
CA GLU A 15 -43.42 -4.78 44.71
C GLU A 15 -42.90 -3.53 45.44
N GLU A 16 -41.61 -3.48 45.78
CA GLU A 16 -40.98 -2.33 46.43
C GLU A 16 -40.94 -1.08 45.55
N LYS A 17 -40.68 -1.23 44.24
CA LYS A 17 -40.45 -0.10 43.33
C LYS A 17 -41.70 0.41 42.63
N LEU A 18 -42.62 -0.50 42.31
CA LEU A 18 -43.78 -0.21 41.45
C LEU A 18 -45.11 -0.42 42.16
N GLY A 19 -45.10 -0.99 43.38
CA GLY A 19 -46.30 -1.40 44.08
C GLY A 19 -46.75 -2.80 43.70
N VAL A 20 -47.62 -3.37 44.53
CA VAL A 20 -48.05 -4.77 44.44
C VAL A 20 -48.85 -5.06 43.17
N ASP A 21 -49.69 -4.11 42.74
CA ASP A 21 -50.57 -4.27 41.59
C ASP A 21 -49.77 -4.33 40.27
N GLU A 22 -48.84 -3.39 40.08
CA GLU A 22 -47.95 -3.35 38.90
C GLU A 22 -46.94 -4.51 38.89
N ALA A 23 -46.43 -4.92 40.05
CA ALA A 23 -45.55 -6.08 40.16
C ALA A 23 -46.27 -7.37 39.76
N THR A 24 -47.52 -7.52 40.20
CA THR A 24 -48.38 -8.65 39.82
C THR A 24 -48.66 -8.62 38.32
N TYR A 25 -49.01 -7.44 37.79
CA TYR A 25 -49.25 -7.27 36.37
C TYR A 25 -48.04 -7.65 35.49
N LEU A 26 -46.83 -7.21 35.87
CA LEU A 26 -45.59 -7.51 35.13
C LEU A 26 -45.14 -8.98 35.27
N MET A 27 -45.40 -9.61 36.41
CA MET A 27 -45.03 -11.01 36.64
C MET A 27 -45.99 -11.99 35.95
N ASP A 28 -47.28 -11.62 35.83
CA ASP A 28 -48.34 -12.51 35.32
C ASP A 28 -48.67 -12.29 33.85
N ARG A 29 -48.26 -11.16 33.23
CA ARG A 29 -48.72 -10.78 31.89
C ARG A 29 -47.58 -10.64 30.89
N PRO A 30 -46.99 -11.79 30.58
CA PRO A 30 -47.17 -12.28 29.23
C PRO A 30 -48.01 -13.57 29.18
N ALA A 31 -48.88 -13.69 28.17
CA ALA A 31 -49.67 -14.90 27.98
C ALA A 31 -48.74 -16.10 27.74
N GLY A 32 -48.79 -17.12 28.60
CA GLY A 32 -47.83 -18.24 28.63
C GLY A 32 -46.64 -18.05 29.57
N GLY A 33 -46.48 -16.88 30.19
CA GLY A 33 -45.35 -16.56 31.06
C GLY A 33 -44.06 -16.24 30.29
N TRP A 34 -43.05 -15.78 31.03
CA TRP A 34 -41.77 -15.33 30.45
C TRP A 34 -41.00 -16.45 29.72
N SER A 35 -41.21 -17.71 30.14
CA SER A 35 -40.66 -18.91 29.52
C SER A 35 -41.23 -19.21 28.12
N ASP A 36 -42.49 -18.84 27.86
CA ASP A 36 -43.14 -19.06 26.57
C ASP A 36 -42.80 -17.96 25.55
N LEU A 37 -42.54 -16.73 26.03
CA LEU A 37 -42.07 -15.63 25.18
C LEU A 37 -40.60 -15.80 24.76
N VAL A 38 -39.76 -16.27 25.68
CA VAL A 38 -38.33 -16.47 25.45
C VAL A 38 -38.01 -17.90 25.85
N THR A 39 -38.17 -18.82 24.91
CA THR A 39 -37.66 -20.18 25.08
C THR A 39 -36.14 -20.16 24.88
N TRP A 40 -35.41 -20.85 25.76
CA TRP A 40 -33.97 -21.00 25.65
C TRP A 40 -33.54 -21.56 24.28
N SER A 41 -34.34 -22.47 23.72
CA SER A 41 -34.11 -23.02 22.38
C SER A 41 -34.22 -21.98 21.25
N ALA A 42 -35.14 -21.02 21.34
CA ALA A 42 -35.25 -19.95 20.35
C ALA A 42 -34.10 -18.94 20.47
N LEU A 43 -33.60 -18.72 21.69
CA LEU A 43 -32.42 -17.88 21.91
C LEU A 43 -31.17 -18.56 21.36
N ASP A 44 -30.95 -19.84 21.67
CA ASP A 44 -29.82 -20.62 21.17
C ASP A 44 -29.82 -20.66 19.64
N ALA A 45 -30.95 -20.95 19.00
CA ALA A 45 -31.05 -20.94 17.55
C ALA A 45 -30.72 -19.57 16.92
N ARG A 46 -31.09 -18.47 17.58
CA ARG A 46 -30.73 -17.11 17.14
C ARG A 46 -29.25 -16.81 17.35
N LEU A 47 -28.66 -17.29 18.43
CA LEU A 47 -27.23 -17.16 18.73
C LEU A 47 -26.40 -17.97 17.73
N ASP A 48 -26.76 -19.22 17.45
CA ASP A 48 -26.11 -20.06 16.44
C ASP A 48 -26.18 -19.40 15.05
N ALA A 49 -27.34 -18.86 14.69
CA ALA A 49 -27.51 -18.15 13.43
C ALA A 49 -26.66 -16.87 13.38
N LEU A 50 -26.51 -16.16 14.50
CA LEU A 50 -25.65 -14.99 14.60
C LEU A 50 -24.19 -15.37 14.49
N GLU A 51 -23.75 -16.41 15.18
CA GLU A 51 -22.37 -16.93 15.14
C GLU A 51 -22.00 -17.38 13.73
N ALA A 52 -22.89 -18.13 13.06
CA ALA A 52 -22.69 -18.54 11.67
C ALA A 52 -22.57 -17.34 10.72
N ARG A 53 -23.43 -16.32 10.88
CA ARG A 53 -23.34 -15.08 10.09
C ARG A 53 -22.04 -14.34 10.34
N ILE A 54 -21.62 -14.22 11.60
CA ILE A 54 -20.38 -13.56 11.98
C ILE A 54 -19.18 -14.32 11.39
N GLY A 55 -19.12 -15.64 11.56
CA GLY A 55 -18.06 -16.49 11.02
C GLY A 55 -17.95 -16.41 9.49
N SER A 56 -19.09 -16.39 8.79
CA SER A 56 -19.12 -16.20 7.34
C SER A 56 -18.55 -14.84 6.92
N ARG A 57 -18.93 -13.76 7.62
CA ARG A 57 -18.42 -12.41 7.35
C ARG A 57 -16.92 -12.28 7.65
N PHE A 58 -16.43 -12.87 8.72
CA PHE A 58 -14.99 -12.91 9.00
C PHE A 58 -14.22 -13.69 7.93
N SER A 59 -14.78 -14.79 7.44
CA SER A 59 -14.17 -15.57 6.35
C SER A 59 -14.12 -14.76 5.04
N GLU A 60 -15.20 -14.06 4.70
CA GLU A 60 -15.25 -13.15 3.54
C GLU A 60 -14.18 -12.04 3.66
N VAL A 61 -14.07 -11.45 4.84
CA VAL A 61 -13.06 -10.42 5.13
C VAL A 61 -11.64 -10.99 5.01
N GLY A 62 -11.38 -12.19 5.56
CA GLY A 62 -10.09 -12.87 5.45
C GLY A 62 -9.69 -13.16 3.99
N ALA A 63 -10.65 -13.58 3.16
CA ALA A 63 -10.43 -13.78 1.73
C ALA A 63 -10.07 -12.47 1.01
N ARG A 64 -10.77 -11.37 1.31
CA ARG A 64 -10.46 -10.04 0.75
C ARG A 64 -9.10 -9.52 1.19
N PHE A 65 -8.72 -9.70 2.45
CA PHE A 65 -7.37 -9.34 2.91
C PHE A 65 -6.29 -10.14 2.19
N SER A 66 -6.53 -11.42 1.92
CA SER A 66 -5.60 -12.26 1.16
C SER A 66 -5.47 -11.79 -0.28
N GLU A 67 -6.57 -11.43 -0.94
CA GLU A 67 -6.57 -10.85 -2.28
C GLU A 67 -5.80 -9.52 -2.33
N VAL A 68 -6.03 -8.63 -1.36
CA VAL A 68 -5.30 -7.37 -1.22
C VAL A 68 -3.81 -7.63 -1.04
N GLY A 69 -3.43 -8.60 -0.20
CA GLY A 69 -2.04 -9.02 -0.01
C GLY A 69 -1.38 -9.44 -1.32
N ALA A 70 -2.05 -10.28 -2.12
CA ALA A 70 -1.57 -10.70 -3.43
C ALA A 70 -1.36 -9.51 -4.40
N ARG A 71 -2.30 -8.56 -4.44
CA ARG A 71 -2.16 -7.35 -5.27
C ARG A 71 -0.99 -6.47 -4.82
N PHE A 72 -0.76 -6.33 -3.52
CA PHE A 72 0.41 -5.61 -3.01
C PHE A 72 1.72 -6.28 -3.41
N SER A 73 1.79 -7.61 -3.38
CA SER A 73 2.98 -8.34 -3.87
C SER A 73 3.22 -8.13 -5.36
N GLU A 74 2.16 -8.14 -6.18
CA GLU A 74 2.26 -7.85 -7.62
C GLU A 74 2.77 -6.43 -7.87
N VAL A 75 2.22 -5.44 -7.17
CA VAL A 75 2.67 -4.04 -7.25
C VAL A 75 4.14 -3.94 -6.85
N GLY A 76 4.57 -4.61 -5.78
CA GLY A 76 5.97 -4.67 -5.36
C GLY A 76 6.88 -5.20 -6.47
N ALA A 77 6.50 -6.29 -7.13
CA ALA A 77 7.26 -6.86 -8.25
C ALA A 77 7.40 -5.89 -9.43
N ARG A 78 6.31 -5.18 -9.79
CA ARG A 78 6.33 -4.17 -10.85
C ARG A 78 7.24 -2.99 -10.50
N PHE A 79 7.24 -2.54 -9.25
CA PHE A 79 8.17 -1.49 -8.80
C PHE A 79 9.63 -1.93 -8.91
N SER A 80 9.95 -3.18 -8.55
CA SER A 80 11.30 -3.72 -8.72
C SER A 80 11.71 -3.77 -10.20
N GLU A 81 10.82 -4.17 -11.09
CA GLU A 81 11.09 -4.16 -12.54
C GLU A 81 11.35 -2.75 -13.07
N VAL A 82 10.53 -1.78 -12.66
CA VAL A 82 10.73 -0.36 -13.01
C VAL A 82 12.08 0.14 -12.49
N GLY A 83 12.44 -0.18 -11.25
CA GLY A 83 13.76 0.14 -10.68
C GLY A 83 14.91 -0.41 -11.53
N ALA A 84 14.84 -1.68 -11.94
CA ALA A 84 15.85 -2.29 -12.81
C ALA A 84 15.95 -1.60 -14.18
N ARG A 85 14.82 -1.16 -14.75
CA ARG A 85 14.81 -0.38 -16.01
C ARG A 85 15.48 0.98 -15.84
N PHE A 86 15.26 1.66 -14.71
CA PHE A 86 15.94 2.92 -14.40
C PHE A 86 17.44 2.75 -14.28
N THR A 87 17.93 1.74 -13.53
CA THR A 87 19.37 1.47 -13.44
C THR A 87 20.00 1.20 -14.82
N LYS A 88 19.27 0.49 -15.70
CA LYS A 88 19.73 0.27 -17.08
C LYS A 88 19.75 1.56 -17.91
N LEU A 89 18.81 2.47 -17.67
CA LEU A 89 18.78 3.78 -18.32
C LEU A 89 19.98 4.63 -17.87
N GLU A 90 20.25 4.69 -16.57
CA GLU A 90 21.40 5.40 -15.99
C GLU A 90 22.70 4.91 -16.62
N ALA A 91 22.94 3.59 -16.63
CA ALA A 91 24.14 3.03 -17.25
C ALA A 91 24.27 3.35 -18.76
N ARG A 92 23.15 3.48 -19.47
CA ARG A 92 23.15 3.93 -20.87
C ARG A 92 23.51 5.41 -20.99
N MET A 93 23.01 6.24 -20.10
CA MET A 93 23.32 7.68 -20.08
C MET A 93 24.81 7.89 -19.78
N ASP A 94 25.37 7.19 -18.79
CA ASP A 94 26.81 7.24 -18.48
C ASP A 94 27.64 6.87 -19.72
N ALA A 95 27.27 5.79 -20.41
CA ALA A 95 27.95 5.39 -21.64
C ALA A 95 27.77 6.38 -22.81
N PHE A 96 26.69 7.16 -22.82
CA PHE A 96 26.51 8.26 -23.78
C PHE A 96 27.42 9.44 -23.44
N ASP A 97 27.50 9.82 -22.16
CA ASP A 97 28.37 10.90 -21.69
C ASP A 97 29.85 10.59 -21.98
N GLU A 98 30.30 9.36 -21.73
CA GLU A 98 31.65 8.91 -22.09
C GLU A 98 31.92 9.06 -23.60
N LYS A 99 30.95 8.71 -24.44
CA LYS A 99 31.09 8.86 -25.90
C LYS A 99 31.15 10.32 -26.32
N LEU A 100 30.38 11.21 -25.67
CA LEU A 100 30.44 12.64 -25.94
C LEU A 100 31.82 13.20 -25.57
N VAL A 101 32.33 12.88 -24.39
CA VAL A 101 33.69 13.30 -23.95
C VAL A 101 34.76 12.77 -24.92
N ALA A 102 34.64 11.53 -25.38
CA ALA A 102 35.56 10.97 -26.36
C ALA A 102 35.47 11.68 -27.73
N LEU A 103 34.27 12.05 -28.16
CA LEU A 103 34.03 12.80 -29.40
C LEU A 103 34.63 14.21 -29.33
N GLU A 104 34.39 14.91 -28.22
CA GLU A 104 34.96 16.23 -27.94
C GLU A 104 36.49 16.18 -27.96
N SER A 105 37.09 15.21 -27.28
CA SER A 105 38.54 15.01 -27.26
C SER A 105 39.11 14.77 -28.65
N ARG A 106 38.43 13.95 -29.48
CA ARG A 106 38.85 13.70 -30.87
C ARG A 106 38.76 14.94 -31.73
N LEU A 107 37.68 15.71 -31.59
CA LEU A 107 37.48 16.95 -32.34
C LEU A 107 38.56 17.98 -31.98
N MET A 108 38.82 18.18 -30.68
CA MET A 108 39.89 19.08 -30.21
C MET A 108 41.26 18.65 -30.74
N ALA A 109 41.57 17.36 -30.71
CA ALA A 109 42.82 16.85 -31.26
C ALA A 109 42.94 17.07 -32.79
N GLN A 110 41.85 16.92 -33.54
CA GLN A 110 41.83 17.20 -34.98
C GLN A 110 42.03 18.68 -35.28
N ILE A 111 41.35 19.56 -34.53
CA ILE A 111 41.47 21.01 -34.65
C ILE A 111 42.92 21.43 -34.35
N GLU A 112 43.48 20.99 -33.23
CA GLU A 112 44.86 21.28 -32.83
C GLU A 112 45.88 20.80 -33.87
N ARG A 113 45.65 19.61 -34.46
CA ARG A 113 46.51 19.10 -35.54
C ARG A 113 46.46 20.00 -36.78
N ARG A 114 45.27 20.44 -37.18
CA ARG A 114 45.11 21.34 -38.34
C ARG A 114 45.75 22.70 -38.09
N PHE A 115 45.53 23.29 -36.92
CA PHE A 115 46.16 24.56 -36.56
C PHE A 115 47.68 24.45 -36.56
N ARG A 116 48.26 23.40 -35.97
CA ARG A 116 49.72 23.21 -36.00
C ARG A 116 50.31 23.08 -37.40
N VAL A 117 49.62 22.37 -38.30
CA VAL A 117 50.07 22.26 -39.70
C VAL A 117 49.98 23.62 -40.41
N GLN A 118 48.89 24.37 -40.19
CA GLN A 118 48.73 25.70 -40.76
C GLN A 118 49.78 26.69 -40.23
N THR A 119 50.03 26.70 -38.92
CA THR A 119 51.03 27.60 -38.33
C THR A 119 52.44 27.25 -38.78
N ALA A 120 52.79 25.95 -38.83
CA ALA A 120 54.09 25.51 -39.37
C ALA A 120 54.27 25.94 -40.83
N TRP A 121 53.24 25.77 -41.67
CA TRP A 121 53.27 26.20 -43.06
C TRP A 121 53.42 27.72 -43.21
N LEU A 122 52.69 28.51 -42.41
CA LEU A 122 52.81 29.98 -42.41
C LEU A 122 54.21 30.45 -42.00
N VAL A 123 54.83 29.82 -41.00
CA VAL A 123 56.20 30.16 -40.58
C VAL A 123 57.20 29.85 -41.70
N VAL A 124 57.07 28.70 -42.36
CA VAL A 124 57.92 28.35 -43.52
C VAL A 124 57.72 29.34 -44.67
N ALA A 125 56.46 29.65 -45.02
CA ALA A 125 56.13 30.59 -46.09
C ALA A 125 56.70 32.00 -45.82
N LEU A 126 56.57 32.50 -44.59
CA LEU A 126 57.14 33.79 -44.16
C LEU A 126 58.67 33.78 -44.24
N GLY A 127 59.32 32.69 -43.83
CA GLY A 127 60.78 32.55 -43.91
C GLY A 127 61.29 32.56 -45.35
N VAL A 128 60.64 31.84 -46.26
CA VAL A 128 60.97 31.86 -47.71
C VAL A 128 60.81 33.26 -48.28
N PHE A 129 59.71 33.93 -47.98
CA PHE A 129 59.44 35.29 -48.44
C PHE A 129 60.49 36.31 -47.96
N ALA A 130 60.87 36.24 -46.67
CA ALA A 130 61.91 37.09 -46.11
C ALA A 130 63.30 36.82 -46.72
N GLY A 131 63.59 35.58 -47.13
CA GLY A 131 64.82 35.22 -47.85
C GLY A 131 64.88 35.82 -49.26
N ILE A 132 63.77 35.80 -50.00
CA ILE A 132 63.67 36.40 -51.34
C ILE A 132 63.86 37.92 -51.29
N LEU A 133 63.35 38.60 -50.26
CA LEU A 133 63.53 40.05 -50.08
C LEU A 133 64.96 40.49 -49.75
N LYS A 134 65.81 39.57 -49.27
CA LYS A 134 67.21 39.84 -48.89
C LYS A 134 68.22 39.48 -49.98
N ALA A 135 67.81 38.76 -51.02
CA ALA A 135 68.61 38.39 -52.19
C ALA A 135 68.44 39.42 -53.30
#